data_AF-A0A2G8LFC4-F1
#
_entry.id   AF-A0A2G8LFC4-F1
#
_cell.length_a   1.000
_cell.length_b   1.000
_cell.length_c   1.000
_cell.angle_alpha   90.00
_cell.angle_beta   90.00
_cell.angle_gamma   90.00
#
_symmetry.space_group_name_H-M   'P 1'
#
loop_
_entity.id
_entity.type
_entity.pdbx_description
1 polymer ?
#
loop_
_entity_poly.entity_id
_entity_poly.type
_entity_poly.pdbx_seq_one_letter_code
_entity_poly.pdbx_strand_id
1 'polypeptide(L)'
;MKAIIIVILLIYLRQTVSLECELCDGPCRCSGPYLYCDNLNLTSALSCTDPPRTIDFSYNKIEVINWELFANSTAQNQYCHNNFRNNAITASTGTYRTNQCNRVILSLGYNALRELPSGFFVTDSGGGELFEFSFYVSNNRMRNIARGSIIVHNIIGTLTIYFDNNEISYIPSGAFDFHVSRTFTLYLRDNYIVSLSSTEFSHWLEISSQSLTIYVEANNITTMEYTEELAFLKSNITVRIYISNNPLVCDCNLRWIADTNSSIRQAIQASGLPFAPRCKTPDILKEHTLMSLFRQNFTCPPKLDPNATLNVQAISGKQLSLRCPFAKADPPVEFYDWVFTPSNPPPSPISGWDSQFATTTKTDQLIINNFSSEGIFKCTPLFPKSSVSVDINVSFDNSHETSTEEKINKKALFCS
;
A
#
# COMPACT_ATOMS: atom_id res chain seq x y z
N MET A 1 -4.01 68.84 -37.39
CA MET A 1 -4.83 67.63 -37.71
C MET A 1 -4.03 66.33 -37.60
N LYS A 2 -2.89 66.15 -38.28
CA LYS A 2 -2.06 64.92 -38.19
C LYS A 2 -1.53 64.58 -36.79
N ALA A 3 -1.12 65.57 -36.00
CA ALA A 3 -0.65 65.36 -34.62
C ALA A 3 -1.76 64.89 -33.66
N ILE A 4 -2.99 65.38 -33.85
CA ILE A 4 -4.15 64.99 -33.03
C ILE A 4 -4.55 63.54 -33.33
N ILE A 5 -4.48 63.12 -34.59
CA ILE A 5 -4.75 61.74 -35.01
C ILE A 5 -3.72 60.77 -34.42
N ILE A 6 -2.44 61.14 -34.36
CA ILE A 6 -1.37 60.31 -33.75
C ILE A 6 -1.57 60.20 -32.23
N VAL A 7 -1.94 61.30 -31.55
CA VAL A 7 -2.23 61.27 -30.10
C VAL A 7 -3.47 60.42 -29.81
N ILE A 8 -4.52 60.52 -30.63
CA ILE A 8 -5.72 59.68 -30.49
C ILE A 8 -5.39 58.21 -30.79
N LEU A 9 -4.60 57.90 -31.82
CA LEU A 9 -4.14 56.53 -32.12
C LEU A 9 -3.26 55.97 -31.01
N LEU A 10 -2.37 56.77 -30.40
CA LEU A 10 -1.54 56.36 -29.27
C LEU A 10 -2.38 56.15 -28.01
N ILE A 11 -3.40 56.98 -27.76
CA ILE A 11 -4.36 56.81 -26.65
C ILE A 11 -5.24 55.57 -26.89
N TYR A 12 -5.69 55.33 -28.12
CA TYR A 12 -6.48 54.16 -28.50
C TYR A 12 -5.65 52.87 -28.43
N LEU A 13 -4.39 52.92 -28.87
CA LEU A 13 -3.42 51.82 -28.72
C LEU A 13 -3.07 51.56 -27.25
N ARG A 14 -3.03 52.60 -26.40
CA ARG A 14 -2.88 52.46 -24.94
C ARG A 14 -4.13 51.85 -24.29
N GLN A 15 -5.33 52.20 -24.76
CA GLN A 15 -6.59 51.63 -24.28
C GLN A 15 -6.84 50.18 -24.73
N THR A 16 -6.15 49.71 -25.77
CA THR A 16 -6.15 48.29 -26.17
C THR A 16 -5.14 47.44 -25.40
N VAL A 17 -4.36 48.02 -24.48
CA VAL A 17 -3.59 47.27 -23.49
C VAL A 17 -4.54 46.90 -22.36
N SER A 18 -4.74 45.59 -22.15
CA SER A 18 -5.76 45.00 -21.28
C SER A 18 -5.81 45.60 -19.87
N LEU A 19 -6.98 46.13 -19.50
CA LEU A 19 -7.30 46.76 -18.21
C LEU A 19 -7.28 45.80 -16.99
N GLU A 20 -7.04 44.49 -17.17
CA GLU A 20 -7.22 43.46 -16.12
C GLU A 20 -5.97 43.22 -15.24
N CYS A 21 -4.91 44.03 -15.32
CA CYS A 21 -3.64 43.65 -14.68
C CYS A 21 -2.72 44.79 -14.18
N GLU A 22 -3.21 46.03 -14.04
CA GLU A 22 -2.42 47.16 -13.52
C GLU A 22 -2.13 47.09 -12.00
N LEU A 23 -2.40 45.96 -11.33
CA LEU A 23 -2.50 45.88 -9.85
C LEU A 23 -1.54 44.88 -9.17
N CYS A 24 -0.57 44.33 -9.90
CA CYS A 24 0.48 43.46 -9.35
C CYS A 24 1.83 44.21 -9.33
N ASP A 25 2.39 44.44 -8.14
CA ASP A 25 3.73 45.02 -7.99
C ASP A 25 4.80 43.99 -8.33
N GLY A 26 5.60 44.21 -9.37
CA GLY A 26 6.80 43.41 -9.64
C GLY A 26 7.14 43.21 -11.12
N PRO A 27 8.13 42.35 -11.42
CA PRO A 27 8.68 42.15 -12.78
C PRO A 27 7.80 41.31 -13.72
N CYS A 28 6.56 41.00 -13.34
CA CYS A 28 5.68 40.10 -14.09
C CYS A 28 5.05 40.77 -15.31
N ARG A 29 4.70 39.96 -16.31
CA ARG A 29 3.99 40.40 -17.52
C ARG A 29 2.54 39.94 -17.48
N CYS A 30 1.65 40.82 -17.93
CA CYS A 30 0.25 40.47 -18.11
C CYS A 30 -0.15 40.42 -19.58
N SER A 31 -1.09 39.53 -19.90
CA SER A 31 -1.72 39.46 -21.22
C SER A 31 -3.15 38.94 -21.08
N GLY A 32 -4.14 39.84 -21.04
CA GLY A 32 -5.53 39.45 -20.77
C GLY A 32 -5.67 38.79 -19.40
N PRO A 33 -6.28 37.60 -19.27
CA PRO A 33 -6.53 36.95 -17.98
C PRO A 33 -5.32 36.19 -17.42
N TYR A 34 -4.11 36.42 -17.95
CA TYR A 34 -2.90 35.68 -17.61
C TYR A 34 -1.85 36.61 -16.96
N LEU A 35 -1.34 36.23 -15.79
CA LEU A 35 -0.15 36.78 -15.15
C LEU A 35 1.02 35.82 -15.31
N TYR A 36 2.04 36.26 -16.04
CA TYR A 36 3.27 35.54 -16.28
C TYR A 36 4.37 36.10 -15.38
N CYS A 37 4.72 35.33 -14.36
CA CYS A 37 5.82 35.57 -13.43
C CYS A 37 6.90 34.49 -13.52
N ASP A 38 6.93 33.70 -14.60
CA ASP A 38 7.82 32.57 -14.77
C ASP A 38 9.27 32.99 -15.08
N ASN A 39 10.25 32.21 -14.62
CA ASN A 39 11.68 32.44 -14.92
C ASN A 39 12.27 33.78 -14.45
N LEU A 40 11.75 34.36 -13.37
CA LEU A 40 12.14 35.68 -12.87
C LEU A 40 13.07 35.64 -11.64
N ASN A 41 13.51 34.46 -11.21
CA ASN A 41 14.29 34.24 -9.98
C ASN A 41 13.59 34.76 -8.70
N LEU A 42 12.26 34.77 -8.68
CA LEU A 42 11.49 35.25 -7.52
C LEU A 42 11.69 34.32 -6.32
N THR A 43 11.87 34.90 -5.13
CA THR A 43 11.98 34.15 -3.86
C THR A 43 10.67 34.09 -3.08
N SER A 44 9.67 34.86 -3.50
CA SER A 44 8.32 34.90 -2.92
C SER A 44 7.29 35.17 -4.00
N ALA A 45 6.07 34.65 -3.80
CA ALA A 45 4.93 35.08 -4.61
C ALA A 45 4.64 36.58 -4.36
N LEU A 46 4.17 37.27 -5.40
CA LEU A 46 3.84 38.70 -5.33
C LEU A 46 2.37 38.88 -4.91
N SER A 47 2.08 39.97 -4.20
CA SER A 47 0.72 40.36 -3.87
C SER A 47 0.11 41.12 -5.06
N CYS A 48 -1.13 40.75 -5.41
CA CYS A 48 -1.90 41.42 -6.44
C CYS A 48 -3.22 41.90 -5.83
N THR A 49 -3.62 43.14 -6.13
CA THR A 49 -4.86 43.71 -5.59
C THR A 49 -6.11 43.09 -6.24
N ASP A 50 -5.96 42.54 -7.45
CA ASP A 50 -6.93 41.67 -8.13
C ASP A 50 -6.15 40.70 -9.04
N PRO A 51 -5.71 39.54 -8.54
CA PRO A 51 -4.89 38.62 -9.31
C PRO A 51 -5.69 38.05 -10.50
N PRO A 52 -5.09 37.96 -11.70
CA PRO A 52 -5.79 37.42 -12.85
C PRO A 52 -5.96 35.90 -12.73
N ARG A 53 -6.83 35.37 -13.59
CA ARG A 53 -7.45 34.04 -13.49
C ARG A 53 -6.46 32.89 -13.69
N THR A 54 -5.44 33.13 -14.50
CA THR A 54 -4.33 32.20 -14.72
C THR A 54 -3.04 32.85 -14.29
N ILE A 55 -2.33 32.19 -13.39
CA ILE A 55 -1.10 32.69 -12.79
C ILE A 55 -0.01 31.65 -13.04
N ASP A 56 1.12 32.12 -13.58
CA ASP A 56 2.31 31.31 -13.77
C ASP A 56 3.49 31.87 -12.98
N PHE A 57 3.81 31.24 -11.86
CA PHE A 57 4.99 31.46 -11.03
C PHE A 57 6.05 30.36 -11.22
N SER A 58 5.98 29.57 -12.30
CA SER A 58 6.89 28.44 -12.47
C SER A 58 8.35 28.85 -12.72
N TYR A 59 9.29 27.95 -12.45
CA TYR A 59 10.72 28.19 -12.67
C TYR A 59 11.26 29.40 -11.89
N ASN A 60 10.92 29.49 -10.61
CA ASN A 60 11.41 30.51 -9.69
C ASN A 60 12.13 29.84 -8.49
N LYS A 61 12.33 30.58 -7.40
CA LYS A 61 12.99 30.13 -6.16
C LYS A 61 12.08 30.34 -4.95
N ILE A 62 10.78 30.25 -5.15
CA ILE A 62 9.78 30.46 -4.08
C ILE A 62 9.89 29.29 -3.10
N GLU A 63 9.98 29.60 -1.80
CA GLU A 63 10.10 28.57 -0.75
C GLU A 63 8.80 28.34 0.02
N VAL A 64 7.95 29.36 0.12
CA VAL A 64 6.68 29.30 0.85
C VAL A 64 5.58 29.96 0.02
N ILE A 65 4.43 29.30 -0.09
CA ILE A 65 3.22 29.87 -0.69
C ILE A 65 2.30 30.39 0.42
N ASN A 66 1.80 31.61 0.29
CA ASN A 66 0.68 32.08 1.10
C ASN A 66 -0.58 32.17 0.24
N TRP A 67 -1.54 31.27 0.46
CA TRP A 67 -2.76 31.18 -0.34
C TRP A 67 -3.70 32.38 -0.18
N GLU A 68 -3.62 33.09 0.95
CA GLU A 68 -4.46 34.28 1.19
C GLU A 68 -4.11 35.43 0.24
N LEU A 69 -2.91 35.42 -0.40
CA LEU A 69 -2.55 36.37 -1.46
C LEU A 69 -3.43 36.24 -2.71
N PHE A 70 -4.13 35.11 -2.86
CA PHE A 70 -4.96 34.79 -4.03
C PHE A 70 -6.46 34.70 -3.70
N ALA A 71 -6.87 35.04 -2.48
CA ALA A 71 -8.24 34.85 -1.99
C ALA A 71 -9.27 35.87 -2.51
N ASN A 72 -8.84 37.06 -2.96
CA ASN A 72 -9.72 38.21 -3.25
C ASN A 72 -10.20 38.34 -4.72
N SER A 73 -10.07 37.31 -5.56
CA SER A 73 -10.50 37.44 -6.97
C SER A 73 -12.02 37.64 -7.09
N THR A 74 -12.43 38.64 -7.85
CA THR A 74 -13.85 39.02 -8.04
C THR A 74 -14.52 38.35 -9.25
N ALA A 75 -13.80 37.50 -9.98
CA ALA A 75 -14.22 36.93 -11.26
C ALA A 75 -15.03 35.60 -11.15
N GLN A 76 -16.36 35.68 -11.19
CA GLN A 76 -17.28 34.54 -11.08
C GLN A 76 -17.34 33.64 -12.35
N ASN A 77 -17.53 32.32 -12.13
CA ASN A 77 -17.84 31.24 -13.10
C ASN A 77 -16.74 30.88 -14.13
N GLN A 78 -15.47 30.72 -13.70
CA GLN A 78 -14.34 30.72 -14.64
C GLN A 78 -13.28 29.61 -14.44
N TYR A 79 -12.35 29.54 -15.41
CA TYR A 79 -11.17 28.67 -15.43
C TYR A 79 -10.04 29.27 -14.60
N CYS A 80 -9.64 28.58 -13.55
CA CYS A 80 -8.56 28.98 -12.65
C CYS A 80 -7.37 28.06 -12.80
N HIS A 81 -6.23 28.61 -13.22
CA HIS A 81 -5.02 27.85 -13.44
C HIS A 81 -3.84 28.51 -12.73
N ASN A 82 -3.37 27.86 -11.68
CA ASN A 82 -2.28 28.35 -10.85
C ASN A 82 -1.08 27.41 -10.98
N ASN A 83 -0.01 27.90 -11.60
CA ASN A 83 1.20 27.15 -11.89
C ASN A 83 2.37 27.63 -11.03
N PHE A 84 2.82 26.81 -10.08
CA PHE A 84 3.99 27.04 -9.23
C PHE A 84 5.04 25.92 -9.38
N ARG A 85 5.06 25.21 -10.52
CA ARG A 85 6.04 24.15 -10.77
C ARG A 85 7.48 24.65 -10.75
N ASN A 86 8.44 23.76 -10.48
CA ASN A 86 9.88 24.07 -10.54
C ASN A 86 10.26 25.27 -9.67
N ASN A 87 9.94 25.18 -8.38
CA ASN A 87 10.32 26.15 -7.37
C ASN A 87 11.06 25.42 -6.23
N ALA A 88 11.27 26.10 -5.09
CA ALA A 88 11.85 25.54 -3.88
C ALA A 88 10.80 25.33 -2.78
N ILE A 89 9.52 25.18 -3.13
CA ILE A 89 8.42 25.28 -2.17
C ILE A 89 8.47 24.12 -1.19
N THR A 90 8.62 24.42 0.10
CA THR A 90 8.64 23.42 1.19
C THR A 90 7.37 23.41 2.02
N ALA A 91 6.63 24.53 2.03
CA ALA A 91 5.41 24.70 2.83
C ALA A 91 4.43 25.66 2.18
N SER A 92 3.16 25.59 2.61
CA SER A 92 2.14 26.59 2.28
C SER A 92 1.36 27.02 3.51
N THR A 93 0.93 28.28 3.55
CA THR A 93 0.09 28.85 4.60
C THR A 93 -1.24 29.34 4.04
N GLY A 94 -2.25 29.41 4.90
CA GLY A 94 -3.61 29.77 4.48
C GLY A 94 -4.33 28.63 3.75
N THR A 95 -5.52 28.92 3.24
CA THR A 95 -6.34 27.95 2.52
C THR A 95 -6.50 28.37 1.06
N TYR A 96 -6.21 27.48 0.13
CA TYR A 96 -6.50 27.72 -1.28
C TYR A 96 -8.02 27.60 -1.50
N ARG A 97 -8.67 28.74 -1.77
CA ARG A 97 -10.10 28.84 -2.04
C ARG A 97 -10.35 29.21 -3.49
N THR A 98 -11.29 28.54 -4.14
CA THR A 98 -11.63 28.77 -5.55
C THR A 98 -13.14 28.90 -5.75
N ASN A 99 -13.77 29.70 -4.89
CA ASN A 99 -15.23 29.79 -4.74
C ASN A 99 -15.97 30.31 -5.98
N GLN A 100 -15.22 30.76 -6.98
CA GLN A 100 -15.69 31.37 -8.21
C GLN A 100 -15.29 30.58 -9.47
N CYS A 101 -14.56 29.48 -9.32
CA CYS A 101 -14.03 28.70 -10.43
C CYS A 101 -14.86 27.44 -10.67
N ASN A 102 -15.23 27.16 -11.92
CA ASN A 102 -15.88 25.90 -12.29
C ASN A 102 -14.88 24.88 -12.88
N ARG A 103 -13.65 25.30 -13.16
CA ARG A 103 -12.52 24.42 -13.49
C ARG A 103 -11.28 24.94 -12.77
N VAL A 104 -10.60 24.07 -12.05
CA VAL A 104 -9.41 24.43 -11.25
C VAL A 104 -8.25 23.51 -11.62
N ILE A 105 -7.14 24.11 -12.02
CA ILE A 105 -5.85 23.43 -12.17
C ILE A 105 -4.85 24.08 -11.23
N LEU A 106 -4.33 23.29 -10.28
CA LEU A 106 -3.27 23.71 -9.39
C LEU A 106 -2.04 22.85 -9.64
N SER A 107 -0.91 23.49 -9.97
CA SER A 107 0.34 22.80 -10.29
C SER A 107 1.46 23.16 -9.33
N LEU A 108 1.84 22.20 -8.49
CA LEU A 108 2.92 22.28 -7.49
C LEU A 108 4.04 21.26 -7.73
N GLY A 109 4.06 20.60 -8.88
CA GLY A 109 5.08 19.58 -9.15
C GLY A 109 6.51 20.12 -9.23
N TYR A 110 7.50 19.26 -9.00
CA TYR A 110 8.93 19.64 -8.96
C TYR A 110 9.21 20.73 -7.90
N ASN A 111 8.87 20.43 -6.66
CA ASN A 111 9.10 21.26 -5.48
C ASN A 111 9.67 20.39 -4.35
N ALA A 112 9.62 20.88 -3.10
CA ALA A 112 10.14 20.19 -1.92
C ALA A 112 9.08 20.04 -0.81
N LEU A 113 7.79 20.06 -1.16
CA LEU A 113 6.68 19.91 -0.21
C LEU A 113 6.77 18.57 0.50
N ARG A 114 6.63 18.59 1.83
CA ARG A 114 6.68 17.37 2.67
C ARG A 114 5.34 16.95 3.22
N GLU A 115 4.40 17.88 3.28
CA GLU A 115 3.09 17.66 3.87
C GLU A 115 2.00 18.34 3.06
N LEU A 116 0.82 17.72 3.08
CA LEU A 116 -0.44 18.36 2.70
C LEU A 116 -1.22 18.66 3.99
N PRO A 117 -1.33 19.93 4.40
CA PRO A 117 -1.98 20.29 5.67
C PRO A 117 -3.50 20.19 5.58
N SER A 118 -4.15 20.14 6.75
CA SER A 118 -5.61 20.19 6.84
C SER A 118 -6.13 21.53 6.33
N GLY A 119 -7.23 21.52 5.57
CA GLY A 119 -7.79 22.72 4.95
C GLY A 119 -6.88 23.34 3.89
N PHE A 120 -6.01 22.55 3.25
CA PHE A 120 -5.18 23.01 2.15
C PHE A 120 -6.03 23.54 0.99
N PHE A 121 -7.06 22.79 0.60
CA PHE A 121 -8.05 23.22 -0.39
C PHE A 121 -9.46 23.14 0.19
N VAL A 122 -10.22 24.23 0.06
CA VAL A 122 -11.62 24.30 0.46
C VAL A 122 -12.44 25.03 -0.60
N THR A 123 -13.60 24.49 -0.97
CA THR A 123 -14.62 25.24 -1.72
C THR A 123 -15.74 25.70 -0.78
N ASP A 124 -16.15 26.96 -0.84
CA ASP A 124 -17.27 27.45 -0.02
C ASP A 124 -18.60 26.75 -0.36
N SER A 125 -19.45 26.61 0.66
CA SER A 125 -20.82 26.15 0.52
C SER A 125 -21.68 27.14 -0.26
N GLY A 126 -22.32 26.72 -1.35
CA GLY A 126 -23.29 27.52 -2.11
C GLY A 126 -22.89 27.90 -3.54
N GLY A 127 -21.76 27.38 -4.03
CA GLY A 127 -21.36 27.48 -5.45
C GLY A 127 -22.05 26.45 -6.34
N GLY A 128 -22.00 26.66 -7.66
CA GLY A 128 -22.43 25.67 -8.65
C GLY A 128 -21.51 24.44 -8.72
N GLU A 129 -21.82 23.51 -9.62
CA GLU A 129 -20.97 22.32 -9.87
C GLU A 129 -19.55 22.74 -10.29
N LEU A 130 -18.54 22.14 -9.65
CA LEU A 130 -17.14 22.24 -10.07
C LEU A 130 -16.91 21.20 -11.17
N PHE A 131 -16.91 21.60 -12.44
CA PHE A 131 -16.75 20.65 -13.55
C PHE A 131 -15.46 19.85 -13.48
N GLU A 132 -14.35 20.48 -13.09
CA GLU A 132 -13.06 19.81 -13.02
C GLU A 132 -12.14 20.38 -11.93
N PHE A 133 -11.51 19.50 -11.16
CA PHE A 133 -10.38 19.82 -10.28
C PHE A 133 -9.20 18.92 -10.59
N SER A 134 -8.06 19.52 -10.96
CA SER A 134 -6.83 18.83 -11.29
C SER A 134 -5.69 19.37 -10.45
N PHE A 135 -5.17 18.53 -9.54
CA PHE A 135 -4.10 18.88 -8.62
C PHE A 135 -2.82 18.12 -8.95
N TYR A 136 -1.80 18.83 -9.42
CA TYR A 136 -0.51 18.25 -9.80
C TYR A 136 0.55 18.50 -8.75
N VAL A 137 0.89 17.50 -7.94
CA VAL A 137 1.89 17.60 -6.87
C VAL A 137 2.99 16.53 -6.98
N SER A 138 3.14 15.93 -8.17
CA SER A 138 4.20 14.96 -8.47
C SER A 138 5.61 15.54 -8.32
N ASN A 139 6.61 14.70 -8.05
CA ASN A 139 8.01 15.12 -7.88
C ASN A 139 8.17 16.13 -6.73
N ASN A 140 7.67 15.74 -5.56
CA ASN A 140 7.86 16.45 -4.31
C ASN A 140 8.52 15.51 -3.29
N ARG A 141 8.46 15.84 -2.00
CA ARG A 141 8.94 14.99 -0.90
C ARG A 141 7.81 14.65 0.06
N MET A 142 6.59 14.57 -0.46
CA MET A 142 5.38 14.46 0.36
C MET A 142 5.40 13.13 1.09
N ARG A 143 5.27 13.17 2.41
CA ARG A 143 5.19 11.99 3.29
C ARG A 143 3.87 11.92 4.03
N ASN A 144 3.38 13.09 4.45
CA ASN A 144 2.22 13.21 5.32
C ASN A 144 1.08 13.91 4.59
N ILE A 145 -0.11 13.33 4.62
CA ILE A 145 -1.34 13.96 4.16
C ILE A 145 -2.25 14.05 5.38
N ALA A 146 -2.71 15.24 5.75
CA ALA A 146 -3.58 15.42 6.90
C ALA A 146 -5.03 15.01 6.57
N ARG A 147 -5.81 14.67 7.60
CA ARG A 147 -7.27 14.55 7.45
C ARG A 147 -7.88 15.92 7.09
N GLY A 148 -8.88 15.91 6.22
CA GLY A 148 -9.51 17.12 5.69
C GLY A 148 -8.56 18.00 4.90
N SER A 149 -7.56 17.42 4.22
CA SER A 149 -6.62 18.20 3.39
C SER A 149 -7.34 18.88 2.22
N ILE A 150 -8.24 18.15 1.57
CA ILE A 150 -9.03 18.63 0.43
C ILE A 150 -10.49 18.46 0.81
N ILE A 151 -11.21 19.57 0.94
CA ILE A 151 -12.62 19.62 1.31
C ILE A 151 -13.39 20.33 0.19
N VAL A 152 -14.31 19.63 -0.45
CA VAL A 152 -15.11 20.16 -1.55
C VAL A 152 -16.58 19.95 -1.25
N HIS A 153 -17.24 21.04 -0.86
CA HIS A 153 -18.66 21.03 -0.49
C HIS A 153 -19.61 20.96 -1.70
N ASN A 154 -19.16 21.36 -2.90
CA ASN A 154 -19.96 21.26 -4.13
C ASN A 154 -19.73 19.91 -4.84
N ILE A 155 -20.64 19.55 -5.75
CA ILE A 155 -20.43 18.39 -6.63
C ILE A 155 -19.28 18.69 -7.60
N ILE A 156 -18.38 17.72 -7.77
CA ILE A 156 -17.28 17.77 -8.74
C ILE A 156 -17.59 16.85 -9.92
N GLY A 157 -17.53 17.35 -11.15
CA GLY A 157 -17.62 16.52 -12.35
C GLY A 157 -16.45 15.52 -12.42
N THR A 158 -15.25 16.05 -12.62
CA THR A 158 -14.01 15.27 -12.75
C THR A 158 -12.96 15.73 -11.74
N LEU A 159 -12.40 14.78 -11.01
CA LEU A 159 -11.30 14.99 -10.07
C LEU A 159 -10.07 14.20 -10.51
N THR A 160 -8.93 14.88 -10.61
CA THR A 160 -7.65 14.22 -10.88
C THR A 160 -6.57 14.72 -9.91
N ILE A 161 -5.90 13.81 -9.22
CA ILE A 161 -4.81 14.17 -8.32
C ILE A 161 -3.55 13.37 -8.69
N TYR A 162 -2.44 14.08 -8.87
CA TYR A 162 -1.15 13.49 -9.22
C TYR A 162 -0.17 13.61 -8.05
N PHE A 163 0.05 12.49 -7.36
CA PHE A 163 1.04 12.31 -6.30
C PHE A 163 2.26 11.48 -6.73
N ASP A 164 2.43 11.17 -8.02
CA ASP A 164 3.55 10.35 -8.49
C ASP A 164 4.92 10.90 -8.03
N ASN A 165 5.91 10.02 -7.78
CA ASN A 165 7.26 10.41 -7.37
C ASN A 165 7.26 11.28 -6.10
N ASN A 166 6.78 10.69 -5.01
CA ASN A 166 6.77 11.29 -3.68
C ASN A 166 7.26 10.25 -2.66
N GLU A 167 7.08 10.53 -1.37
CA GLU A 167 7.51 9.67 -0.28
C GLU A 167 6.30 9.19 0.57
N ILE A 168 5.12 9.04 -0.05
CA ILE A 168 3.88 8.70 0.63
C ILE A 168 3.87 7.21 0.97
N SER A 169 3.56 6.87 2.22
CA SER A 169 3.46 5.48 2.69
C SER A 169 2.03 5.02 2.98
N TYR A 170 1.11 5.96 3.22
CA TYR A 170 -0.32 5.70 3.41
C TYR A 170 -1.12 7.00 3.14
N ILE A 171 -2.41 6.87 2.83
CA ILE A 171 -3.34 8.01 2.73
C ILE A 171 -4.38 7.84 3.82
N PRO A 172 -4.46 8.73 4.83
CA PRO A 172 -5.40 8.53 5.92
C PRO A 172 -6.84 8.64 5.44
N SER A 173 -7.69 7.80 6.04
CA SER A 173 -9.14 7.93 5.96
C SER A 173 -9.56 9.37 6.29
N GLY A 174 -10.41 9.95 5.44
CA GLY A 174 -10.86 11.34 5.54
C GLY A 174 -9.84 12.40 5.10
N ALA A 175 -8.71 12.03 4.45
CA ALA A 175 -7.82 13.01 3.79
C ALA A 175 -8.54 13.89 2.76
N PHE A 176 -9.53 13.28 2.11
CA PHE A 176 -10.31 13.85 1.03
C PHE A 176 -11.79 13.76 1.38
N ASP A 177 -12.47 14.91 1.35
CA ASP A 177 -13.89 15.05 1.63
C ASP A 177 -14.54 15.76 0.44
N PHE A 178 -15.15 15.00 -0.47
CA PHE A 178 -15.74 15.54 -1.70
C PHE A 178 -16.84 14.63 -2.25
N HIS A 179 -17.70 15.19 -3.12
CA HIS A 179 -18.67 14.42 -3.89
C HIS A 179 -18.35 14.51 -5.40
N VAL A 180 -17.95 13.40 -6.02
CA VAL A 180 -17.60 13.36 -7.45
C VAL A 180 -18.73 12.68 -8.25
N SER A 181 -19.24 13.35 -9.29
CA SER A 181 -20.38 12.89 -10.12
C SER A 181 -19.98 12.10 -11.37
N ARG A 182 -18.74 12.19 -11.85
CA ARG A 182 -18.28 11.46 -13.05
C ARG A 182 -17.04 10.62 -12.78
N THR A 183 -15.88 11.23 -12.64
CA THR A 183 -14.61 10.50 -12.65
C THR A 183 -13.67 10.98 -11.57
N PHE A 184 -13.13 10.05 -10.80
CA PHE A 184 -12.00 10.29 -9.91
C PHE A 184 -10.78 9.49 -10.39
N THR A 185 -9.66 10.18 -10.62
CA THR A 185 -8.38 9.55 -10.95
C THR A 185 -7.30 9.97 -9.96
N LEU A 186 -6.63 8.98 -9.39
CA LEU A 186 -5.55 9.16 -8.42
C LEU A 186 -4.27 8.49 -8.91
N TYR A 187 -3.20 9.28 -9.00
CA TYR A 187 -1.89 8.80 -9.40
C TYR A 187 -0.92 8.80 -8.21
N LEU A 188 -0.36 7.64 -7.89
CA LEU A 188 0.50 7.37 -6.73
C LEU A 188 1.73 6.55 -7.13
N ARG A 189 2.16 6.57 -8.39
CA ARG A 189 3.33 5.80 -8.82
C ARG A 189 4.59 6.25 -8.11
N ASP A 190 5.55 5.35 -7.96
CA ASP A 190 6.87 5.67 -7.42
C ASP A 190 6.76 6.35 -6.02
N ASN A 191 6.08 5.65 -5.11
CA ASN A 191 5.89 6.04 -3.70
C ASN A 191 6.27 4.84 -2.78
N TYR A 192 5.98 4.93 -1.48
CA TYR A 192 6.30 3.91 -0.48
C TYR A 192 5.07 3.23 0.13
N ILE A 193 3.96 3.15 -0.61
CA ILE A 193 2.71 2.56 -0.11
C ILE A 193 2.92 1.07 0.15
N VAL A 194 2.52 0.60 1.35
CA VAL A 194 2.73 -0.79 1.80
C VAL A 194 1.48 -1.66 1.73
N SER A 195 0.30 -1.05 1.74
CA SER A 195 -0.99 -1.72 1.67
C SER A 195 -2.02 -0.81 1.03
N LEU A 196 -3.04 -1.42 0.43
CA LEU A 196 -4.29 -0.73 0.09
C LEU A 196 -5.35 -1.23 1.09
N SER A 197 -5.71 -0.44 2.09
CA SER A 197 -6.77 -0.80 3.04
C SER A 197 -8.10 -0.15 2.62
N SER A 198 -9.23 -0.86 2.75
CA SER A 198 -10.55 -0.30 2.41
C SER A 198 -10.85 0.98 3.19
N THR A 199 -10.36 1.12 4.42
CA THR A 199 -10.63 2.30 5.28
C THR A 199 -10.02 3.59 4.74
N GLU A 200 -8.96 3.48 3.95
CA GLU A 200 -8.27 4.63 3.34
C GLU A 200 -9.08 5.20 2.18
N PHE A 201 -9.87 4.36 1.50
CA PHE A 201 -10.62 4.68 0.28
C PHE A 201 -12.15 4.69 0.47
N SER A 202 -12.67 4.13 1.57
CA SER A 202 -14.11 3.92 1.82
C SER A 202 -14.91 5.21 1.90
N HIS A 203 -14.27 6.31 2.30
CA HIS A 203 -14.91 7.63 2.39
C HIS A 203 -14.84 8.44 1.09
N TRP A 204 -14.10 8.00 0.06
CA TRP A 204 -13.99 8.75 -1.21
C TRP A 204 -15.21 8.58 -2.12
N LEU A 205 -16.16 7.72 -1.74
CA LEU A 205 -17.21 7.19 -2.60
C LEU A 205 -18.60 7.42 -1.99
N GLU A 206 -18.93 8.66 -1.69
CA GLU A 206 -20.34 9.02 -1.56
C GLU A 206 -21.02 9.08 -2.96
N ILE A 207 -21.64 7.95 -3.30
CA ILE A 207 -22.89 7.69 -4.03
C ILE A 207 -23.05 8.21 -5.49
N SER A 208 -22.12 8.97 -6.09
CA SER A 208 -22.35 9.51 -7.47
C SER A 208 -21.24 9.31 -8.51
N SER A 209 -20.05 8.81 -8.16
CA SER A 209 -18.96 8.64 -9.16
C SER A 209 -19.24 7.49 -10.12
N GLN A 210 -19.13 7.73 -11.42
CA GLN A 210 -19.29 6.69 -12.45
C GLN A 210 -18.02 5.85 -12.63
N SER A 211 -16.83 6.45 -12.42
CA SER A 211 -15.57 5.73 -12.53
C SER A 211 -14.50 6.21 -11.54
N LEU A 212 -13.77 5.25 -10.98
CA LEU A 212 -12.59 5.44 -10.13
C LEU A 212 -11.39 4.78 -10.80
N THR A 213 -10.28 5.51 -10.98
CA THR A 213 -9.03 4.95 -11.50
C THR A 213 -7.88 5.27 -10.56
N ILE A 214 -7.17 4.23 -10.12
CA ILE A 214 -6.04 4.34 -9.18
C ILE A 214 -4.79 3.76 -9.83
N TYR A 215 -3.73 4.55 -9.86
CA TYR A 215 -2.40 4.15 -10.32
C TYR A 215 -1.46 4.08 -9.13
N VAL A 216 -1.04 2.87 -8.75
CA VAL A 216 -0.18 2.56 -7.59
C VAL A 216 0.97 1.64 -8.01
N GLU A 217 1.40 1.75 -9.27
CA GLU A 217 2.58 1.04 -9.77
C GLU A 217 3.85 1.47 -9.02
N ALA A 218 4.86 0.59 -8.96
CA ALA A 218 6.17 0.91 -8.37
C ALA A 218 6.09 1.43 -6.92
N ASN A 219 5.35 0.70 -6.07
CA ASN A 219 5.24 0.93 -4.64
C ASN A 219 5.80 -0.28 -3.86
N ASN A 220 5.55 -0.33 -2.55
CA ASN A 220 6.01 -1.40 -1.66
C ASN A 220 4.88 -2.32 -1.18
N ILE A 221 3.82 -2.48 -2.00
CA ILE A 221 2.65 -3.30 -1.63
C ILE A 221 3.06 -4.77 -1.64
N THR A 222 3.00 -5.40 -0.47
CA THR A 222 3.29 -6.84 -0.31
C THR A 222 2.03 -7.68 -0.25
N THR A 223 0.94 -7.15 0.31
CA THR A 223 -0.34 -7.84 0.44
C THR A 223 -1.48 -6.84 0.31
N MET A 224 -2.70 -7.34 0.13
CA MET A 224 -3.92 -6.56 0.10
C MET A 224 -4.90 -7.22 1.07
N GLU A 225 -5.53 -6.43 1.94
CA GLU A 225 -6.44 -6.97 2.94
C GLU A 225 -7.72 -7.49 2.26
N TYR A 226 -8.22 -8.64 2.73
CA TYR A 226 -9.56 -9.13 2.42
C TYR A 226 -10.57 -8.29 3.20
N THR A 227 -10.74 -7.03 2.82
CA THR A 227 -11.75 -6.18 3.43
C THR A 227 -13.04 -6.29 2.62
N GLU A 228 -14.12 -6.72 3.27
CA GLU A 228 -15.50 -6.80 2.76
C GLU A 228 -16.13 -5.44 2.37
N GLU A 229 -15.34 -4.41 2.09
CA GLU A 229 -15.83 -3.10 1.65
C GLU A 229 -15.12 -2.61 0.39
N LEU A 230 -15.28 -3.40 -0.67
CA LEU A 230 -15.78 -2.83 -1.92
C LEU A 230 -17.24 -3.25 -2.17
N ALA A 231 -17.92 -3.88 -1.20
CA ALA A 231 -19.36 -4.13 -1.24
C ALA A 231 -20.19 -2.82 -1.35
N PHE A 232 -19.61 -1.68 -0.95
CA PHE A 232 -20.16 -0.33 -1.17
C PHE A 232 -19.96 0.21 -2.59
N LEU A 233 -19.19 -0.46 -3.46
CA LEU A 233 -19.32 -0.26 -4.90
C LEU A 233 -20.68 -0.82 -5.32
N LYS A 234 -21.72 -0.01 -5.08
CA LYS A 234 -23.02 -0.16 -5.74
C LYS A 234 -22.75 -0.44 -7.22
N SER A 235 -23.56 -1.31 -7.82
CA SER A 235 -23.45 -1.91 -9.16
C SER A 235 -23.14 -0.98 -10.36
N ASN A 236 -22.94 0.32 -10.16
CA ASN A 236 -22.87 1.35 -11.18
C ASN A 236 -21.51 2.09 -11.23
N ILE A 237 -20.50 1.71 -10.45
CA ILE A 237 -19.17 2.34 -10.47
C ILE A 237 -18.14 1.44 -11.16
N THR A 238 -17.48 1.95 -12.20
CA THR A 238 -16.35 1.25 -12.83
C THR A 238 -15.03 1.60 -12.14
N VAL A 239 -14.43 0.63 -11.44
CA VAL A 239 -13.13 0.80 -10.77
C VAL A 239 -12.00 0.20 -11.61
N ARG A 240 -10.88 0.91 -11.73
CA ARG A 240 -9.65 0.45 -12.38
C ARG A 240 -8.46 0.64 -11.45
N ILE A 241 -7.65 -0.40 -11.30
CA ILE A 241 -6.44 -0.36 -10.47
C ILE A 241 -5.24 -0.85 -11.27
N TYR A 242 -4.17 -0.04 -11.28
CA TYR A 242 -2.87 -0.38 -11.84
C TYR A 242 -1.87 -0.56 -10.69
N ILE A 243 -1.35 -1.77 -10.50
CA ILE A 243 -0.55 -2.16 -9.31
C ILE A 243 0.73 -2.94 -9.69
N SER A 244 1.17 -2.83 -10.94
CA SER A 244 2.39 -3.50 -11.38
C SER A 244 3.64 -3.00 -10.62
N ASN A 245 4.74 -3.76 -10.67
CA ASN A 245 6.00 -3.40 -10.01
C ASN A 245 5.90 -3.22 -8.48
N ASN A 246 5.03 -3.98 -7.82
CA ASN A 246 4.96 -4.09 -6.35
C ASN A 246 5.50 -5.45 -5.88
N PRO A 247 6.15 -5.55 -4.70
CA PRO A 247 6.73 -6.79 -4.18
C PRO A 247 5.68 -7.74 -3.58
N LEU A 248 4.70 -8.17 -4.38
CA LEU A 248 3.56 -8.97 -3.92
C LEU A 248 4.00 -10.32 -3.33
N VAL A 249 3.50 -10.62 -2.13
CA VAL A 249 3.63 -11.90 -1.43
C VAL A 249 2.37 -12.72 -1.72
N CYS A 250 2.46 -13.62 -2.69
CA CYS A 250 1.36 -14.46 -3.15
C CYS A 250 1.22 -15.73 -2.31
N ASP A 251 1.03 -15.58 -0.99
CA ASP A 251 0.78 -16.67 -0.06
C ASP A 251 -0.73 -16.86 0.21
N CYS A 252 -1.09 -17.68 1.19
CA CYS A 252 -2.49 -17.90 1.57
C CYS A 252 -3.26 -16.61 1.94
N ASN A 253 -2.58 -15.56 2.42
CA ASN A 253 -3.22 -14.30 2.79
C ASN A 253 -3.71 -13.50 1.57
N LEU A 254 -3.14 -13.76 0.39
CA LEU A 254 -3.56 -13.14 -0.88
C LEU A 254 -4.50 -14.04 -1.70
N ARG A 255 -4.85 -15.24 -1.19
CA ARG A 255 -5.64 -16.25 -1.90
C ARG A 255 -6.98 -15.73 -2.41
N TRP A 256 -7.62 -14.86 -1.64
CA TRP A 256 -8.92 -14.29 -1.95
C TRP A 256 -8.92 -13.48 -3.26
N ILE A 257 -7.78 -12.93 -3.70
CA ILE A 257 -7.71 -12.23 -4.98
C ILE A 257 -8.03 -13.18 -6.12
N ALA A 258 -7.72 -14.47 -6.01
CA ALA A 258 -8.02 -15.45 -7.07
C ALA A 258 -9.53 -15.70 -7.27
N ASP A 259 -10.38 -15.16 -6.40
CA ASP A 259 -11.83 -15.29 -6.54
C ASP A 259 -12.39 -14.53 -7.72
N THR A 260 -13.39 -15.12 -8.39
CA THR A 260 -14.13 -14.45 -9.46
C THR A 260 -14.95 -13.26 -8.96
N ASN A 261 -15.40 -13.29 -7.70
CA ASN A 261 -16.11 -12.19 -7.06
C ASN A 261 -15.18 -11.17 -6.37
N SER A 262 -13.85 -11.34 -6.44
CA SER A 262 -12.90 -10.36 -5.90
C SER A 262 -13.01 -9.05 -6.68
N SER A 263 -13.47 -7.99 -6.01
CA SER A 263 -13.58 -6.65 -6.59
C SER A 263 -12.23 -6.10 -7.02
N ILE A 264 -11.14 -6.41 -6.28
CA ILE A 264 -9.78 -6.04 -6.68
C ILE A 264 -9.37 -6.77 -7.97
N ARG A 265 -9.64 -8.07 -8.09
CA ARG A 265 -9.37 -8.81 -9.34
C ARG A 265 -10.13 -8.20 -10.51
N GLN A 266 -11.42 -7.87 -10.32
CA GLN A 266 -12.24 -7.22 -11.34
C GLN A 266 -11.71 -5.82 -11.71
N ALA A 267 -11.28 -5.02 -10.72
CA ALA A 267 -10.71 -3.69 -10.95
C ALA A 267 -9.38 -3.76 -11.73
N ILE A 268 -8.54 -4.75 -11.43
CA ILE A 268 -7.30 -5.01 -12.18
C ILE A 268 -7.64 -5.45 -13.61
N GLN A 269 -8.64 -6.31 -13.82
CA GLN A 269 -9.09 -6.71 -15.16
C GLN A 269 -9.64 -5.54 -15.97
N ALA A 270 -10.43 -4.66 -15.34
CA ALA A 270 -11.01 -3.48 -15.98
C ALA A 270 -9.96 -2.45 -16.46
N SER A 271 -8.71 -2.55 -15.97
CA SER A 271 -7.57 -1.74 -16.43
C SER A 271 -7.08 -2.10 -17.84
N GLY A 272 -7.54 -3.22 -18.40
CA GLY A 272 -7.07 -3.75 -19.69
C GLY A 272 -5.76 -4.54 -19.61
N LEU A 273 -5.19 -4.70 -18.41
CA LEU A 273 -3.97 -5.47 -18.13
C LEU A 273 -2.72 -5.10 -18.98
N PRO A 274 -2.43 -3.82 -19.27
CA PRO A 274 -1.22 -3.48 -20.04
C PRO A 274 0.06 -3.94 -19.33
N PHE A 275 0.05 -3.96 -17.98
CA PHE A 275 1.10 -4.51 -17.14
C PHE A 275 0.49 -5.29 -15.97
N ALA A 276 0.40 -6.61 -16.10
CA ALA A 276 -0.19 -7.45 -15.06
C ALA A 276 0.70 -7.49 -13.79
N PRO A 277 0.13 -7.40 -12.57
CA PRO A 277 0.89 -7.55 -11.34
C PRO A 277 1.51 -8.95 -11.24
N ARG A 278 2.75 -9.01 -10.73
CA ARG A 278 3.53 -10.24 -10.61
C ARG A 278 3.89 -10.51 -9.15
N CYS A 279 3.93 -11.78 -8.80
CA CYS A 279 4.38 -12.21 -7.47
C CYS A 279 5.89 -12.05 -7.33
N LYS A 280 6.32 -11.51 -6.19
CA LYS A 280 7.72 -11.46 -5.77
C LYS A 280 8.13 -12.70 -4.98
N THR A 281 7.24 -13.13 -4.09
CA THR A 281 7.38 -14.33 -3.26
C THR A 281 6.05 -15.07 -3.18
N PRO A 282 6.03 -16.37 -2.82
CA PRO A 282 7.18 -17.26 -2.62
C PRO A 282 7.93 -17.55 -3.93
N ASP A 283 9.15 -18.11 -3.84
CA ASP A 283 10.00 -18.39 -5.02
C ASP A 283 9.31 -19.24 -6.09
N ILE A 284 8.46 -20.20 -5.67
CA ILE A 284 7.67 -21.04 -6.57
C ILE A 284 6.68 -20.25 -7.45
N LEU A 285 6.26 -19.06 -7.00
CA LEU A 285 5.35 -18.18 -7.73
C LEU A 285 6.04 -16.93 -8.27
N LYS A 286 7.35 -16.77 -8.04
CA LYS A 286 8.10 -15.59 -8.49
C LYS A 286 7.90 -15.35 -9.98
N GLU A 287 7.68 -14.08 -10.35
CA GLU A 287 7.35 -13.61 -11.69
C GLU A 287 6.02 -14.11 -12.30
N HIS A 288 5.28 -15.01 -11.64
CA HIS A 288 3.96 -15.40 -12.13
C HIS A 288 2.99 -14.23 -12.01
N THR A 289 2.11 -14.06 -13.00
CA THR A 289 1.13 -12.99 -12.96
C THR A 289 0.01 -13.34 -11.99
N LEU A 290 -0.41 -12.39 -11.18
CA LEU A 290 -1.50 -12.59 -10.21
C LEU A 290 -2.80 -13.06 -10.88
N MET A 291 -3.02 -12.62 -12.12
CA MET A 291 -4.20 -12.92 -12.91
C MET A 291 -4.26 -14.36 -13.45
N SER A 292 -3.11 -15.03 -13.58
CA SER A 292 -3.01 -16.41 -14.05
C SER A 292 -3.07 -17.46 -12.94
N LEU A 293 -3.07 -17.05 -11.67
CA LEU A 293 -3.07 -17.95 -10.53
C LEU A 293 -4.48 -18.34 -10.08
N PHE A 294 -4.60 -19.56 -9.58
CA PHE A 294 -5.81 -20.10 -8.98
C PHE A 294 -5.66 -20.18 -7.46
N ARG A 295 -6.77 -20.30 -6.72
CA ARG A 295 -6.78 -20.39 -5.26
C ARG A 295 -5.77 -21.39 -4.69
N GLN A 296 -5.62 -22.56 -5.32
CA GLN A 296 -4.75 -23.64 -4.85
C GLN A 296 -3.26 -23.30 -4.92
N ASN A 297 -2.87 -22.32 -5.74
CA ASN A 297 -1.48 -21.87 -5.83
C ASN A 297 -1.04 -21.08 -4.59
N PHE A 298 -1.98 -20.39 -3.93
CA PHE A 298 -1.72 -19.53 -2.78
C PHE A 298 -1.67 -20.39 -1.51
N THR A 299 -0.46 -20.63 -0.98
CA THR A 299 -0.24 -21.48 0.20
C THR A 299 0.62 -20.77 1.24
N CYS A 300 0.45 -21.14 2.51
CA CYS A 300 1.30 -20.72 3.62
C CYS A 300 2.04 -21.92 4.19
N PRO A 301 3.39 -21.89 4.25
CA PRO A 301 4.16 -23.00 4.77
C PRO A 301 3.94 -23.18 6.28
N PRO A 302 4.04 -24.41 6.80
CA PRO A 302 4.01 -24.68 8.23
C PRO A 302 5.09 -23.92 9.01
N LYS A 303 4.77 -23.50 10.23
CA LYS A 303 5.69 -22.87 11.18
C LYS A 303 5.91 -23.77 12.38
N LEU A 304 7.16 -23.86 12.85
CA LEU A 304 7.51 -24.60 14.07
C LEU A 304 6.78 -23.99 15.28
N ASP A 305 6.16 -24.82 16.10
CA ASP A 305 5.58 -24.39 17.37
C ASP A 305 6.71 -23.96 18.32
N PRO A 306 6.75 -22.69 18.77
CA PRO A 306 7.78 -22.21 19.67
C PRO A 306 7.80 -22.93 21.03
N ASN A 307 6.70 -23.58 21.42
CA ASN A 307 6.57 -24.29 22.69
C ASN A 307 6.77 -25.82 22.56
N ALA A 308 7.28 -26.28 21.41
CA ALA A 308 7.45 -27.70 21.15
C ALA A 308 8.49 -28.37 22.07
N THR A 309 8.14 -29.53 22.62
CA THR A 309 9.09 -30.39 23.33
C THR A 309 9.96 -31.14 22.32
N LEU A 310 11.24 -30.78 22.24
CA LEU A 310 12.20 -31.42 21.33
C LEU A 310 13.05 -32.51 22.00
N ASN A 311 12.92 -32.69 23.32
CA ASN A 311 13.57 -33.77 24.06
C ASN A 311 12.49 -34.67 24.66
N VAL A 312 12.41 -35.90 24.18
CA VAL A 312 11.40 -36.87 24.59
C VAL A 312 12.09 -38.01 25.33
N GLN A 313 11.57 -38.35 26.50
CA GLN A 313 11.98 -39.53 27.24
C GLN A 313 11.06 -40.70 26.87
N ALA A 314 11.66 -41.86 26.60
CA ALA A 314 10.97 -43.07 26.18
C ALA A 314 11.37 -44.25 27.06
N ILE A 315 10.52 -45.28 27.12
CA ILE A 315 10.83 -46.51 27.86
C ILE A 315 11.18 -47.60 26.84
N SER A 316 12.31 -48.28 27.05
CA SER A 316 12.75 -49.39 26.19
C SER A 316 11.70 -50.50 26.13
N GLY A 317 11.43 -51.00 24.92
CA GLY A 317 10.42 -52.01 24.61
C GLY A 317 8.96 -51.53 24.66
N LYS A 318 8.70 -50.25 24.96
CA LYS A 318 7.35 -49.67 24.92
C LYS A 318 7.07 -48.99 23.58
N GLN A 319 5.81 -48.62 23.37
CA GLN A 319 5.42 -47.83 22.22
C GLN A 319 5.88 -46.38 22.41
N LEU A 320 6.56 -45.82 21.41
CA LEU A 320 6.91 -44.42 21.33
C LEU A 320 5.93 -43.72 20.37
N SER A 321 5.39 -42.57 20.79
CA SER A 321 4.59 -41.69 19.93
C SER A 321 5.27 -40.34 19.86
N LEU A 322 5.70 -39.95 18.66
CA LEU A 322 6.23 -38.63 18.38
C LEU A 322 5.20 -37.84 17.59
N ARG A 323 5.15 -36.53 17.83
CA ARG A 323 4.35 -35.59 17.05
C ARG A 323 5.27 -34.57 16.42
N CYS A 324 5.07 -34.32 15.13
CA CYS A 324 5.79 -33.30 14.38
C CYS A 324 5.26 -31.91 14.77
N PRO A 325 6.08 -31.04 15.37
CA PRO A 325 5.61 -29.81 16.01
C PRO A 325 5.41 -28.64 15.03
N PHE A 326 4.86 -28.89 13.85
CA PHE A 326 4.54 -27.84 12.88
C PHE A 326 3.05 -27.49 12.89
N ALA A 327 2.74 -26.20 12.82
CA ALA A 327 1.38 -25.69 12.84
C ALA A 327 1.21 -24.53 11.83
N LYS A 328 -0.03 -24.03 11.69
CA LYS A 328 -0.37 -22.82 10.90
C LYS A 328 -0.06 -22.92 9.40
N ALA A 329 -0.01 -24.12 8.84
CA ALA A 329 0.04 -24.32 7.39
C ALA A 329 -1.34 -24.10 6.76
N ASP A 330 -1.35 -23.57 5.54
CA ASP A 330 -2.55 -23.49 4.70
C ASP A 330 -2.23 -23.84 3.24
N PRO A 331 -2.77 -24.94 2.67
CA PRO A 331 -3.62 -25.94 3.33
C PRO A 331 -2.91 -26.67 4.48
N PRO A 332 -3.65 -27.41 5.33
CA PRO A 332 -3.05 -28.28 6.34
C PRO A 332 -2.02 -29.22 5.72
N VAL A 333 -0.98 -29.57 6.49
CA VAL A 333 0.09 -30.43 5.99
C VAL A 333 -0.45 -31.83 5.70
N GLU A 334 -0.21 -32.32 4.49
CA GLU A 334 -0.73 -33.62 4.03
C GLU A 334 0.23 -34.79 4.35
N PHE A 335 1.54 -34.54 4.31
CA PHE A 335 2.57 -35.56 4.52
C PHE A 335 3.75 -35.03 5.33
N TYR A 336 4.30 -35.91 6.17
CA TYR A 336 5.49 -35.66 6.99
C TYR A 336 6.53 -36.74 6.74
N ASP A 337 7.73 -36.31 6.34
CA ASP A 337 8.89 -37.18 6.26
C ASP A 337 9.60 -37.27 7.60
N TRP A 338 9.92 -38.48 7.99
CA TRP A 338 10.67 -38.82 9.20
C TRP A 338 11.96 -39.51 8.82
N VAL A 339 13.07 -39.03 9.36
CA VAL A 339 14.39 -39.64 9.24
C VAL A 339 14.93 -39.90 10.64
N PHE A 340 15.31 -41.14 10.93
CA PHE A 340 15.87 -41.52 12.23
C PHE A 340 17.38 -41.73 12.12
N THR A 341 18.12 -41.02 12.97
CA THR A 341 19.57 -41.18 13.12
C THR A 341 19.85 -41.76 14.50
N PRO A 342 20.15 -43.06 14.61
CA PRO A 342 20.38 -43.71 15.89
C PRO A 342 21.68 -43.22 16.54
N SER A 343 21.68 -43.05 17.87
CA SER A 343 22.89 -42.72 18.65
C SER A 343 23.92 -43.85 18.63
N ASN A 344 23.44 -45.09 18.56
CA ASN A 344 24.22 -46.32 18.38
C ASN A 344 23.51 -47.21 17.36
N PRO A 345 24.21 -47.93 16.47
CA PRO A 345 23.59 -48.74 15.42
C PRO A 345 22.57 -49.72 16.03
N PRO A 346 21.31 -49.72 15.55
CA PRO A 346 20.26 -50.52 16.17
C PRO A 346 20.53 -52.01 15.96
N PRO A 347 20.18 -52.87 16.93
CA PRO A 347 20.40 -54.32 16.84
C PRO A 347 19.54 -55.03 15.79
N SER A 348 18.52 -54.36 15.24
CA SER A 348 17.61 -54.90 14.20
C SER A 348 16.99 -53.78 13.36
N PRO A 349 16.57 -54.04 12.10
CA PRO A 349 15.80 -53.09 11.30
C PRO A 349 14.51 -52.68 12.02
N ILE A 350 14.20 -51.39 12.04
CA ILE A 350 12.98 -50.87 12.65
C ILE A 350 11.82 -51.11 11.66
N SER A 351 10.75 -51.75 12.12
CA SER A 351 9.57 -52.03 11.29
C SER A 351 8.96 -50.75 10.71
N GLY A 352 8.75 -50.69 9.39
CA GLY A 352 8.14 -49.55 8.70
C GLY A 352 9.12 -48.50 8.14
N TRP A 353 10.43 -48.80 8.18
CA TRP A 353 11.49 -47.93 7.69
C TRP A 353 12.27 -48.60 6.54
N ASP A 354 12.73 -47.83 5.54
CA ASP A 354 13.67 -48.31 4.52
C ASP A 354 15.08 -48.55 5.14
N SER A 355 15.97 -49.19 4.38
CA SER A 355 17.41 -49.37 4.61
C SER A 355 18.17 -48.12 5.10
N GLN A 356 17.61 -46.92 4.94
CA GLN A 356 18.16 -45.64 5.40
C GLN A 356 17.49 -45.08 6.67
N PHE A 357 16.67 -45.85 7.38
CA PHE A 357 15.81 -45.37 8.46
C PHE A 357 15.09 -44.05 8.07
N ALA A 358 14.35 -44.08 6.95
CA ALA A 358 13.35 -43.07 6.60
C ALA A 358 11.92 -43.66 6.44
N THR A 359 10.88 -42.86 6.73
CA THR A 359 9.45 -43.19 6.49
C THR A 359 8.61 -41.92 6.31
N THR A 360 7.43 -42.04 5.69
CA THR A 360 6.50 -40.91 5.43
C THR A 360 5.14 -41.18 6.05
N THR A 361 4.61 -40.25 6.83
CA THR A 361 3.29 -40.36 7.48
C THR A 361 2.30 -39.36 6.89
N LYS A 362 1.01 -39.75 6.85
CA LYS A 362 -0.12 -38.85 6.47
C LYS A 362 -0.61 -37.98 7.63
N THR A 363 -0.17 -38.27 8.84
CA THR A 363 -0.50 -37.52 10.05
C THR A 363 0.77 -36.93 10.64
N ASP A 364 0.61 -35.94 11.51
CA ASP A 364 1.68 -35.36 12.31
C ASP A 364 2.29 -36.35 13.31
N GLN A 365 1.77 -37.58 13.42
CA GLN A 365 2.22 -38.56 14.39
C GLN A 365 3.03 -39.69 13.75
N LEU A 366 4.15 -40.00 14.41
CA LEU A 366 4.94 -41.21 14.17
C LEU A 366 4.81 -42.13 15.37
N ILE A 367 4.39 -43.38 15.12
CA ILE A 367 4.20 -44.40 16.15
C ILE A 367 5.20 -45.53 15.90
N ILE A 368 6.03 -45.81 16.89
CA ILE A 368 7.03 -46.88 16.85
C ILE A 368 6.69 -47.89 17.95
N ASN A 369 6.38 -49.11 17.53
CA ASN A 369 6.14 -50.20 18.47
C ASN A 369 7.47 -50.82 18.90
N ASN A 370 7.59 -51.16 20.19
CA ASN A 370 8.78 -51.82 20.75
C ASN A 370 10.07 -51.00 20.53
N PHE A 371 10.08 -49.74 20.94
CA PHE A 371 11.21 -48.82 20.77
C PHE A 371 12.46 -49.32 21.53
N SER A 372 13.61 -49.42 20.85
CA SER A 372 14.81 -50.06 21.39
C SER A 372 16.12 -49.33 21.10
N SER A 373 16.09 -48.13 20.51
CA SER A 373 17.30 -47.40 20.14
C SER A 373 17.11 -45.89 20.23
N GLU A 374 17.90 -45.24 21.08
CA GLU A 374 17.96 -43.79 21.21
C GLU A 374 18.50 -43.13 19.93
N GLY A 375 18.18 -41.85 19.74
CA GLY A 375 18.68 -41.09 18.60
C GLY A 375 17.84 -39.88 18.27
N ILE A 376 18.08 -39.35 17.08
CA ILE A 376 17.44 -38.13 16.58
C ILE A 376 16.41 -38.49 15.53
N PHE A 377 15.18 -38.03 15.73
CA PHE A 377 14.10 -38.10 14.76
C PHE A 377 13.91 -36.74 14.11
N LYS A 378 14.29 -36.64 12.83
CA LYS A 378 14.10 -35.45 12.03
C LYS A 378 12.76 -35.50 11.33
N CYS A 379 11.88 -34.54 11.61
CA CYS A 379 10.59 -34.40 10.94
C CYS A 379 10.60 -33.24 9.93
N THR A 380 10.08 -33.48 8.72
CA THR A 380 9.98 -32.49 7.64
C THR A 380 8.58 -32.49 7.01
N PRO A 381 7.82 -31.38 7.08
CA PRO A 381 6.55 -31.24 6.34
C PRO A 381 6.80 -31.17 4.83
N LEU A 382 6.12 -32.00 4.04
CA LEU A 382 6.33 -32.07 2.59
C LEU A 382 5.48 -31.10 1.78
N PHE A 383 4.25 -30.83 2.22
CA PHE A 383 3.33 -29.93 1.54
C PHE A 383 2.43 -29.21 2.56
N PRO A 384 2.21 -27.88 2.48
CA PRO A 384 2.83 -26.92 1.55
C PRO A 384 4.35 -26.92 1.68
N LYS A 385 5.05 -26.81 0.54
CA LYS A 385 6.50 -27.01 0.47
C LYS A 385 7.21 -26.08 1.45
N SER A 386 7.86 -26.67 2.45
CA SER A 386 8.66 -25.99 3.45
C SER A 386 10.10 -26.45 3.34
N SER A 387 11.07 -25.55 3.48
CA SER A 387 12.48 -25.90 3.66
C SER A 387 12.84 -26.19 5.12
N VAL A 388 11.86 -26.16 6.01
CA VAL A 388 12.06 -26.24 7.46
C VAL A 388 11.85 -27.68 7.93
N SER A 389 12.78 -28.15 8.76
CA SER A 389 12.74 -29.45 9.43
C SER A 389 13.11 -29.26 10.89
N VAL A 390 12.74 -30.22 11.74
CA VAL A 390 13.02 -30.16 13.19
C VAL A 390 13.53 -31.50 13.68
N ASP A 391 14.54 -31.44 14.54
CA ASP A 391 15.15 -32.60 15.18
C ASP A 391 14.53 -32.80 16.56
N ILE A 392 14.02 -34.01 16.82
CA ILE A 392 13.48 -34.45 18.10
C ILE A 392 14.43 -35.49 18.69
N ASN A 393 15.05 -35.16 19.81
CA ASN A 393 15.97 -36.04 20.52
C ASN A 393 15.17 -37.00 21.42
N VAL A 394 15.41 -38.30 21.27
CA VAL A 394 14.74 -39.33 22.07
C VAL A 394 15.78 -40.12 22.86
N SER A 395 15.62 -40.13 24.18
CA SER A 395 16.48 -40.83 25.13
C SER A 395 15.65 -41.73 26.05
N PHE A 396 16.28 -42.71 26.67
CA PHE A 396 15.63 -43.58 27.63
C PHE A 396 15.41 -42.88 28.97
N ASP A 397 14.24 -43.14 29.55
CA ASP A 397 13.94 -42.74 30.91
C ASP A 397 14.66 -43.65 31.91
N ASN A 398 15.76 -43.13 32.48
CA ASN A 398 16.57 -43.84 33.47
C ASN A 398 15.98 -43.75 34.90
N SER A 399 14.80 -43.14 35.09
CA SER A 399 14.20 -42.96 36.42
C SER A 399 13.72 -44.26 37.10
N HIS A 400 13.68 -45.38 36.38
CA HIS A 400 13.28 -46.67 36.93
C HIS A 400 14.42 -47.53 37.50
N GLU A 401 15.69 -47.29 37.15
CA GLU A 401 16.82 -48.09 37.66
C GLU A 401 17.18 -47.77 39.12
N THR A 402 16.82 -46.59 39.63
CA THR A 402 17.11 -46.20 41.02
C THR A 402 16.18 -46.82 42.07
N SER A 403 15.11 -47.54 41.67
CA SER A 403 14.13 -48.09 42.63
C SER A 403 14.38 -49.54 43.09
N THR A 404 15.23 -50.27 42.36
CA THR A 404 15.51 -51.69 42.64
C THR A 404 16.77 -51.93 43.48
N GLU A 405 17.78 -51.06 43.40
CA GLU A 405 18.98 -51.19 44.25
C GLU A 405 18.73 -50.78 45.72
N GLU A 406 17.83 -49.82 45.97
CA GLU A 406 17.49 -49.41 47.35
C GLU A 406 16.61 -50.42 48.11
N LYS A 407 15.95 -51.35 47.40
CA LYS A 407 15.12 -52.41 48.03
C LYS A 407 15.88 -53.68 48.37
N ILE A 408 17.07 -53.90 47.82
CA ILE A 408 17.89 -55.09 48.13
C ILE A 408 18.76 -54.86 49.38
N ASN A 409 19.17 -53.62 49.67
CA ASN A 409 20.02 -53.30 50.83
C ASN A 409 19.29 -53.13 52.19
N LYS A 410 17.95 -53.24 52.24
CA LYS A 410 17.18 -53.11 53.51
C LYS A 410 16.65 -54.43 54.11
N LYS A 411 16.98 -55.59 53.52
CA LYS A 411 16.51 -56.91 54.02
C LYS A 411 17.56 -57.77 54.72
N ALA A 412 18.78 -57.27 54.93
CA ALA A 412 19.88 -57.99 55.58
C ALA A 412 20.30 -57.34 56.90
N LEU A 413 19.37 -57.06 57.80
CA LEU A 413 19.63 -56.80 59.22
C LEU A 413 18.31 -57.05 59.95
N PHE A 414 18.20 -58.22 60.61
CA PHE A 414 17.34 -58.55 61.77
C PHE A 414 17.12 -60.07 61.80
N CYS A 415 18.13 -60.79 62.29
CA CYS A 415 17.96 -62.07 62.97
C CYS A 415 18.84 -62.03 64.22
N SER A 416 18.20 -61.96 65.37
CA SER A 416 18.72 -62.26 66.70
C SER A 416 17.61 -62.89 67.50
#